data_AF-A0A231GSD9-F1
#
_entry.id   AF-A0A231GSD9-F1
#
_cell.length_a   1.000
_cell.length_b   1.000
_cell.length_c   1.000
_cell.angle_alpha   90.00
_cell.angle_beta   90.00
_cell.angle_gamma   90.00
#
_symmetry.space_group_name_H-M   'P 1'
#
loop_
_entity.id
_entity.type
_entity.pdbx_description
1 polymer ?
#
loop_
_entity_poly.entity_id
_entity_poly.type
_entity_poly.pdbx_seq_one_letter_code
_entity_poly.pdbx_strand_id
1 'polypeptide(L)' 'MNKLDPPDPRLAGATVYSTLEACSQRATAGRPPCTDRILAAGIPRVVIAWREPSTFVVNCVGVEKLREHGSSVL' A
#
# COMPACT_ATOMS: atom_id res chain seq x y z
N MET A 1 8.35 -0.33 -4.95
CA MET A 1 9.13 0.92 -4.95
C MET A 1 10.32 0.74 -5.88
N ASN A 2 10.78 1.78 -6.59
CA ASN A 2 11.96 1.70 -7.47
C ASN A 2 13.14 2.49 -6.89
N LYS A 3 13.13 2.74 -5.58
CA LYS A 3 14.14 3.57 -4.89
C LYS A 3 15.06 2.75 -3.99
N LEU A 4 14.70 1.49 -3.71
CA LEU A 4 15.38 0.60 -2.79
C LEU A 4 15.35 -0.80 -3.40
N ASP A 5 16.39 -1.58 -3.14
CA ASP A 5 16.50 -2.96 -3.59
C ASP A 5 15.58 -3.87 -2.74
N PRO A 6 14.86 -4.85 -3.33
CA PRO A 6 14.14 -5.86 -2.56
C PRO A 6 15.09 -6.98 -2.10
N PRO A 7 15.03 -7.45 -0.83
CA PRO A 7 14.50 -6.82 0.37
C PRO A 7 15.55 -5.91 1.07
N ASP A 8 15.23 -4.63 1.28
CA ASP A 8 16.05 -3.69 2.04
C ASP A 8 15.72 -3.76 3.54
N PRO A 9 16.69 -4.01 4.43
CA PRO A 9 16.45 -4.20 5.86
C PRO A 9 15.83 -2.96 6.54
N ARG A 10 15.98 -1.77 5.96
CA ARG A 10 15.39 -0.52 6.51
C ARG A 10 13.86 -0.51 6.40
N LEU A 11 13.27 -1.32 5.52
CA LEU A 11 11.82 -1.35 5.29
C LEU A 11 11.05 -1.98 6.44
N ALA A 12 11.67 -2.87 7.21
CA ALA A 12 11.04 -3.55 8.34
C ALA A 12 10.60 -2.60 9.47
N GLY A 13 11.20 -1.40 9.55
CA GLY A 13 10.81 -0.34 10.49
C GLY A 13 10.23 0.90 9.82
N ALA A 14 10.00 0.86 8.50
CA ALA A 14 9.61 2.04 7.74
C ALA A 14 8.13 2.40 7.91
N THR A 15 7.80 3.64 7.55
CA THR A 15 6.43 4.13 7.41
C THR A 15 6.24 4.70 6.01
N VAL A 16 5.18 4.28 5.32
CA VAL A 16 4.77 4.88 4.04
C VAL A 16 3.74 5.96 4.31
N TYR A 17 3.99 7.16 3.78
CA TYR A 17 3.02 8.24 3.76
C TYR A 17 2.47 8.40 2.35
N SER A 18 1.14 8.43 2.22
CA SER A 18 0.47 8.59 0.93
C SER A 18 -0.69 9.57 1.06
N THR A 19 -0.94 10.36 0.01
CA THR A 19 -2.08 11.28 -0.02
C THR A 19 -3.42 10.54 -0.17
N LEU A 20 -3.40 9.36 -0.78
CA LEU A 20 -4.56 8.50 -0.96
C LEU A 20 -4.29 7.09 -0.44
N GLU A 21 -5.36 6.38 -0.14
CA GLU A 21 -5.37 4.94 0.10
C GLU A 21 -4.58 4.18 -0.99
N ALA A 22 -3.80 3.20 -0.56
CA ALA A 22 -3.06 2.35 -1.49
C ALA A 22 -4.06 1.52 -2.31
N CYS A 23 -3.98 1.62 -3.65
CA CYS A 23 -4.95 0.94 -4.51
C CYS A 23 -4.92 -0.59 -4.31
N SER A 24 -6.12 -1.18 -4.22
CA SER A 24 -6.33 -2.64 -4.16
C SER A 24 -6.37 -3.30 -5.54
N GLN A 25 -6.57 -2.51 -6.59
CA GLN A 25 -6.61 -2.94 -7.99
C GLN A 25 -5.81 -1.96 -8.86
N ARG A 26 -5.40 -2.40 -10.06
CA ARG A 26 -4.63 -1.56 -10.98
C ARG A 26 -4.91 -1.91 -12.43
N ALA A 27 -5.16 -0.91 -13.27
CA ALA A 27 -5.44 -1.10 -14.70
C ALA A 27 -4.18 -1.45 -15.52
N THR A 28 -2.98 -1.03 -15.07
CA THR A 28 -1.74 -1.35 -15.80
C THR A 28 -1.38 -2.81 -15.61
N ALA A 29 -1.43 -3.57 -16.70
CA ALA A 29 -1.02 -4.97 -16.73
C ALA A 29 0.43 -5.16 -16.25
N GLY A 30 0.68 -6.27 -15.55
CA GLY A 30 2.01 -6.64 -15.05
C GLY A 30 2.52 -5.84 -13.86
N ARG A 31 1.78 -4.83 -13.37
CA ARG A 31 2.15 -4.08 -12.17
C ARG A 31 1.21 -4.41 -11.00
N PRO A 32 1.71 -5.04 -9.92
CA PRO A 32 0.87 -5.39 -8.78
C PRO A 32 0.27 -4.13 -8.13
N PRO A 33 -0.92 -4.25 -7.52
CA PRO A 33 -1.55 -3.22 -6.71
C PRO A 33 -0.58 -2.62 -5.68
N CYS A 34 -0.79 -1.35 -5.33
CA CYS A 34 0.09 -0.67 -4.38
C CYS A 34 0.10 -1.35 -3.01
N THR A 35 -1.05 -1.82 -2.54
CA THR A 35 -1.16 -2.58 -1.29
C THR A 35 -0.28 -3.83 -1.30
N ASP A 36 -0.30 -4.59 -2.40
CA ASP A 36 0.49 -5.83 -2.52
C ASP A 36 1.99 -5.55 -2.50
N ARG A 37 2.40 -4.42 -3.08
CA ARG A 37 3.80 -4.00 -3.06
C ARG A 37 4.26 -3.57 -1.67
N ILE A 38 3.39 -2.94 -0.88
CA ILE A 38 3.68 -2.54 0.50
C ILE A 38 3.82 -3.80 1.37
N LEU A 39 2.88 -4.75 1.23
CA LEU A 39 2.91 -6.02 1.96
C LEU A 39 4.14 -6.86 1.61
N ALA A 40 4.44 -7.01 0.31
CA ALA A 40 5.62 -7.73 -0.15
C ALA A 40 6.94 -7.09 0.33
N ALA A 41 6.93 -5.78 0.60
CA ALA A 41 8.07 -5.07 1.15
C ALA A 41 8.19 -5.18 2.68
N GLY A 42 7.22 -5.78 3.37
CA GLY A 42 7.24 -5.95 4.82
C GLY A 42 7.14 -4.64 5.60
N ILE A 43 6.50 -3.61 5.03
CA ILE A 43 6.38 -2.31 5.69
C ILE A 43 5.24 -2.35 6.71
N PRO A 44 5.48 -2.09 8.01
CA PRO A 44 4.49 -2.28 9.06
C PRO A 44 3.50 -1.12 9.22
N ARG A 45 3.79 0.06 8.67
CA ARG A 45 3.03 1.30 8.92
C ARG A 45 2.72 2.04 7.63
N VAL A 46 1.45 2.38 7.45
CA VAL A 46 0.96 3.21 6.34
C VAL A 46 0.13 4.35 6.90
N VAL A 47 0.40 5.56 6.46
CA VAL A 47 -0.36 6.76 6.82
C VAL A 47 -0.97 7.31 5.55
N ILE A 48 -2.29 7.48 5.55
CA ILE A 48 -3.04 7.99 4.41
C ILE A 48 -3.73 9.30 4.78
N ALA A 49 -3.72 10.27 3.87
CA ALA A 49 -4.49 11.49 4.09
C ALA A 49 -5.99 11.29 3.80
N TRP A 50 -6.34 10.41 2.85
CA TRP A 50 -7.72 10.20 2.44
C TRP A 50 -7.97 8.79 1.89
N ARG A 51 -9.19 8.28 2.05
CA ARG A 51 -9.68 7.03 1.46
C ARG A 51 -9.88 7.20 -0.05
N GLU A 52 -9.73 6.13 -0.81
CA GLU A 52 -9.90 6.16 -2.25
C GLU A 52 -11.39 6.41 -2.61
N PRO A 53 -11.73 7.51 -3.30
CA PRO A 53 -13.10 7.75 -3.73
C PRO A 53 -13.51 6.77 -4.84
N SER A 54 -14.81 6.45 -4.88
CA SER A 54 -15.38 5.52 -5.87
C SER A 54 -15.28 5.98 -7.33
N THR A 55 -14.93 7.25 -7.56
CA THR A 55 -14.69 7.82 -8.90
C THR A 55 -13.41 7.31 -9.57
N PHE A 56 -12.43 6.83 -8.79
CA PHE A 56 -11.15 6.35 -9.33
C PHE A 56 -11.03 4.84 -9.30
N VAL A 57 -11.38 4.23 -8.15
CA VAL A 57 -11.41 2.78 -7.98
C VAL A 57 -12.71 2.42 -7.29
N VAL A 58 -13.54 1.63 -7.97
CA VAL A 58 -14.78 1.14 -7.38
C VAL A 58 -14.45 0.17 -6.25
N ASN A 59 -14.96 0.44 -5.05
CA ASN A 59 -14.78 -0.41 -3.86
C ASN A 59 -13.30 -0.73 -3.58
N CYS A 60 -12.47 0.29 -3.47
CA CYS A 60 -11.09 0.10 -3.02
C CYS A 60 -11.07 -0.48 -1.61
N VAL A 61 -10.26 -1.53 -1.42
CA VAL A 61 -10.12 -2.29 -0.15
C VAL A 61 -8.68 -2.32 0.33
N GLY A 62 -7.93 -1.25 0.05
CA GLY A 62 -6.51 -1.16 0.32
C GLY A 62 -6.22 -1.11 1.81
N VAL A 63 -6.96 -0.28 2.54
CA VAL A 63 -6.86 -0.14 4.00
C VAL A 63 -7.20 -1.46 4.70
N GLU A 64 -8.29 -2.10 4.29
CA GLU A 64 -8.76 -3.36 4.85
C GLU A 64 -7.71 -4.45 4.68
N LYS A 65 -7.24 -4.64 3.44
CA LYS A 65 -6.21 -5.63 3.11
C LYS A 65 -4.91 -5.41 3.89
N LEU A 66 -4.47 -4.16 4.06
CA LEU A 66 -3.29 -3.84 4.87
C LEU A 66 -3.48 -4.24 6.34
N ARG A 67 -4.62 -3.89 6.94
CA ARG A 67 -4.94 -4.19 8.34
C ARG A 67 -5.07 -5.70 8.60
N GLU A 68 -5.71 -6.43 7.69
CA GLU A 68 -5.84 -7.89 7.77
C GLU A 68 -4.47 -8.61 7.77
N HIS A 69 -3.47 -8.01 7.11
CA HIS A 69 -2.10 -8.53 7.07
C HIS A 69 -1.19 -7.94 8.16
N GLY A 70 -1.77 -7.31 9.20
CA GLY A 70 -1.04 -6.83 10.37
C GLY A 70 -0.34 -5.47 10.20
N SER A 71 -0.55 -4.78 9.08
CA SER A 71 -0.04 -3.40 8.93
C SER A 71 -0.93 -2.42 9.67
N SER A 72 -0.32 -1.50 10.41
CA SER A 72 -1.04 -0.36 10.97
C SER A 72 -1.35 0.67 9.89
N VAL A 73 -2.60 1.12 9.85
CA VAL A 73 -3.06 2.15 8.90
C VAL A 73 -3.70 3.30 9.65
N LEU A 74 -3.08 4.48 9.53
CA LEU A 74 -3.51 5.75 10.12
C LEU A 74 -4.11 6.66 9.06
#